data_AF-A0A6M3ZWN8-F1
#
_entry.id   AF-A0A6M3ZWN8-F1
#
_cell.length_a   1.000
_cell.length_b   1.000
_cell.length_c   1.000
_cell.angle_alpha   90.00
_cell.angle_beta   90.00
_cell.angle_gamma   90.00
#
_symmetry.space_group_name_H-M   'P 1'
#
loop_
_entity.id
_entity.type
_entity.pdbx_description
1 polymer ?
#
loop_
_entity_poly.entity_id
_entity_poly.type
_entity_poly.pdbx_seq_one_letter_code
_entity_poly.pdbx_strand_id
1 'polypeptide(L)'
;MQVTRALSEEEIQRFLAEAKRTRAQYQADAESYQKIDANMPEAAYQEFNLPKDDGVAIRRFKYLYAAKSMNRHAFKWGMNAPDDRVPEFVQFMNKLINTIALREDLTVPSGSGLCMPHLFIPIDGPDRYGHTIATTYRLKSHPDVTVMLEDASAKRPLESQDPAKLTAVYKSNFFWTQDYRSYDSIKNLLTLRRHNTIDFAGQKGVESMVSMIRKDKVTEDYGYLVVTQGDPDARNDKPELMFYVIRDAKNAEKRGMKPIGKDEFFKLAREIAASVKRRTVP
;
A
#
# COMPACT_ATOMS: atom_id res chain seq x y z
N MET A 1 2.49 6.36 2.72
CA MET A 1 2.04 6.83 4.05
C MET A 1 1.81 5.62 4.92
N GLN A 2 2.14 5.69 6.21
CA GLN A 2 1.85 4.64 7.19
C GLN A 2 0.77 5.12 8.14
N VAL A 3 -0.22 4.27 8.41
CA VAL A 3 -1.32 4.54 9.34
C VAL A 3 -1.30 3.49 10.46
N THR A 4 -1.44 3.92 11.70
CA THR A 4 -1.49 3.00 12.83
C THR A 4 -2.91 2.46 13.06
N ARG A 5 -2.99 1.34 13.80
CA ARG A 5 -4.22 1.00 14.52
C ARG A 5 -4.61 2.13 15.48
N ALA A 6 -5.79 2.00 16.10
CA ALA A 6 -6.13 2.81 17.26
C ALA A 6 -5.08 2.64 18.37
N LEU A 7 -4.61 3.76 18.91
CA LEU A 7 -3.58 3.89 19.92
C LEU A 7 -4.18 4.29 21.28
N SER A 8 -3.47 4.01 22.36
CA SER A 8 -3.70 4.68 23.66
C SER A 8 -3.14 6.10 23.65
N GLU A 9 -3.53 6.92 24.63
CA GLU A 9 -2.99 8.27 24.78
C GLU A 9 -1.47 8.26 24.97
N GLU A 10 -0.94 7.33 25.77
CA GLU A 10 0.51 7.15 25.95
C GLU A 10 1.23 6.75 24.65
N GLU A 11 0.61 5.93 23.81
CA GLU A 11 1.14 5.56 22.50
C GLU A 11 1.17 6.78 21.55
N ILE A 12 0.13 7.63 21.59
CA ILE A 12 0.07 8.88 20.83
C ILE A 12 1.16 9.85 21.28
N GLN A 13 1.35 10.03 22.59
CA GLN A 13 2.41 10.91 23.12
C GLN A 13 3.80 10.42 22.71
N ARG A 14 4.03 9.10 22.72
CA ARG A 14 5.29 8.51 22.25
C ARG A 14 5.51 8.76 20.76
N PHE A 15 4.49 8.56 19.93
CA PHE A 15 4.53 8.91 18.51
C PHE A 15 4.81 10.40 18.30
N LEU A 16 4.12 11.24 19.08
CA LEU A 16 4.32 12.68 19.32
C LEU A 16 5.81 13.06 19.43
N ALA A 17 6.43 12.46 20.44
CA ALA A 17 7.80 12.71 20.80
C ALA A 17 8.78 12.23 19.73
N GLU A 18 8.53 11.07 19.09
CA GLU A 18 9.35 10.57 17.97
C GLU A 18 9.33 11.57 16.81
N ALA A 19 8.15 12.04 16.40
CA ALA A 19 8.01 13.01 15.32
C ALA A 19 8.77 14.32 15.63
N LYS A 20 8.71 14.81 16.87
CA LYS A 20 9.46 16.00 17.31
C LYS A 20 10.97 15.78 17.32
N ARG A 21 11.45 14.58 17.66
CA ARG A 21 12.88 14.23 17.55
C ARG A 21 13.32 14.21 16.08
N THR A 22 12.52 13.63 15.20
CA THR A 22 12.77 13.65 13.75
C THR A 22 12.85 15.07 13.21
N ARG A 23 11.94 15.96 13.62
CA ARG A 23 12.01 17.40 13.30
C ARG A 23 13.35 18.01 13.72
N ALA A 24 13.70 17.85 14.99
CA ALA A 24 14.92 18.43 15.57
C ALA A 24 16.19 17.92 14.86
N GLN A 25 16.21 16.65 14.48
CA GLN A 25 17.30 16.08 13.69
C GLN A 25 17.42 16.76 12.32
N TYR A 26 16.31 16.88 11.57
CA TYR A 26 16.35 17.51 10.25
C TYR A 26 16.72 18.99 10.31
N GLN A 27 16.29 19.69 11.35
CA GLN A 27 16.70 21.07 11.58
C GLN A 27 18.20 21.16 11.87
N ALA A 28 18.72 20.35 12.79
CA ALA A 28 20.15 20.32 13.13
C ALA A 28 21.02 19.94 11.92
N ASP A 29 20.57 19.00 11.10
CA ASP A 29 21.22 18.67 9.84
C ASP A 29 21.30 19.90 8.94
N ALA A 30 20.17 20.58 8.68
CA ALA A 30 20.14 21.76 7.81
C ALA A 30 21.06 22.88 8.33
N GLU A 31 21.05 23.14 9.65
CA GLU A 31 21.95 24.10 10.31
C GLU A 31 23.43 23.72 10.14
N SER A 32 23.76 22.41 10.15
CA SER A 32 25.12 21.94 9.92
C SER A 32 25.61 22.24 8.50
N TYR A 33 24.75 22.07 7.48
CA TYR A 33 25.07 22.43 6.10
C TYR A 33 25.16 23.94 5.94
N GLN A 34 24.30 24.71 6.61
CA GLN A 34 24.34 26.17 6.58
C GLN A 34 25.66 26.74 7.12
N LYS A 35 26.28 26.07 8.11
CA LYS A 35 27.60 26.44 8.64
C LYS A 35 28.75 26.15 7.66
N ILE A 36 28.59 25.18 6.76
CA ILE A 36 29.57 24.85 5.74
C ILE A 36 29.43 25.85 4.57
N ASP A 37 28.22 25.97 4.03
CA ASP A 37 27.85 26.93 2.99
C ASP A 37 26.33 27.13 3.01
N ALA A 38 25.90 28.37 3.27
CA ALA A 38 24.49 28.74 3.32
C ALA A 38 23.75 28.57 1.99
N ASN A 39 24.47 28.47 0.86
CA ASN A 39 23.87 28.27 -0.46
C ASN A 39 23.73 26.79 -0.84
N MET A 40 24.20 25.86 -0.01
CA MET A 40 24.00 24.43 -0.26
C MET A 40 22.50 24.09 -0.25
N PRO A 41 21.99 23.36 -1.26
CA PRO A 41 20.59 22.94 -1.29
C PRO A 41 20.15 22.19 -0.02
N GLU A 42 21.07 21.43 0.59
CA GLU A 42 20.89 20.66 1.83
C GLU A 42 20.65 21.51 3.07
N ALA A 43 21.00 22.80 3.03
CA ALA A 43 20.75 23.77 4.10
C ALA A 43 19.31 24.30 4.09
N ALA A 44 18.54 24.10 3.00
CA ALA A 44 17.17 24.55 2.92
C ALA A 44 16.26 23.80 3.91
N TYR A 45 15.61 24.52 4.81
CA TYR A 45 14.66 23.99 5.80
C TYR A 45 13.38 24.84 5.86
N GLN A 46 12.24 24.19 6.06
CA GLN A 46 10.93 24.83 6.18
C GLN A 46 10.03 24.01 7.10
N GLU A 47 9.34 24.66 8.02
CA GLU A 47 8.23 24.03 8.77
C GLU A 47 6.89 24.40 8.13
N PHE A 48 5.94 23.47 8.22
CA PHE A 48 4.58 23.67 7.76
C PHE A 48 3.64 23.82 8.94
N ASN A 49 2.69 24.76 8.84
CA ASN A 49 1.66 24.95 9.86
C ASN A 49 0.66 23.79 9.83
N LEU A 50 0.40 23.21 11.00
CA LEU A 50 -0.61 22.17 11.19
C LEU A 50 -1.88 22.77 11.82
N PRO A 51 -3.09 22.42 11.37
CA PRO A 51 -4.33 23.02 11.87
C PRO A 51 -4.64 22.88 13.37
N LYS A 52 -3.92 22.03 14.12
CA LYS A 52 -4.23 21.71 15.54
C LYS A 52 -2.99 21.41 16.40
N ASP A 53 -1.77 21.76 15.97
CA ASP A 53 -0.49 21.43 16.65
C ASP A 53 -0.23 19.93 16.98
N ASP A 54 -1.12 19.02 16.59
CA ASP A 54 -1.04 17.58 16.83
C ASP A 54 -0.07 16.85 15.87
N GLY A 55 1.12 17.42 15.63
CA GLY A 55 2.09 16.80 14.74
C GLY A 55 3.36 17.62 14.44
N VAL A 56 4.07 17.15 13.42
CA VAL A 56 5.21 17.82 12.80
C VAL A 56 5.03 17.73 11.29
N ALA A 57 5.33 18.80 10.58
CA ALA A 57 5.52 18.76 9.15
C ALA A 57 6.67 19.68 8.74
N ILE A 58 7.62 19.13 8.00
CA ILE A 58 8.84 19.82 7.58
C ILE A 58 9.22 19.48 6.15
N ARG A 59 10.03 20.36 5.57
CA ARG A 59 10.83 20.09 4.38
C ARG A 59 12.29 20.37 4.73
N ARG A 60 13.17 19.45 4.34
CA ARG A 60 14.60 19.67 4.24
C ARG A 60 15.04 19.36 2.82
N PHE A 61 15.60 20.35 2.12
CA PHE A 61 15.95 20.25 0.71
C PHE A 61 14.78 19.72 -0.13
N LYS A 62 14.92 18.52 -0.69
CA LYS A 62 13.90 17.82 -1.47
C LYS A 62 13.10 16.79 -0.69
N TYR A 63 13.46 16.53 0.56
CA TYR A 63 12.72 15.62 1.42
C TYR A 63 11.64 16.39 2.18
N LEU A 64 10.39 15.93 2.10
CA LEU A 64 9.30 16.43 2.91
C LEU A 64 8.81 15.31 3.81
N TYR A 65 8.56 15.64 5.07
CA TYR A 65 8.11 14.72 6.10
C TYR A 65 6.93 15.32 6.84
N ALA A 66 5.96 14.49 7.16
CA ALA A 66 4.94 14.86 8.12
C ALA A 66 4.49 13.66 8.94
N ALA A 67 4.12 13.96 10.17
CA ALA A 67 3.57 13.03 11.14
C ALA A 67 2.51 13.76 11.95
N LYS A 68 1.34 13.16 12.07
CA LYS A 68 0.19 13.77 12.76
C LYS A 68 -0.63 12.69 13.46
N SER A 69 -1.28 13.06 14.55
CA SER A 69 -2.35 12.26 15.15
C SER A 69 -3.71 12.89 14.89
N MET A 70 -4.72 12.07 14.72
CA MET A 70 -6.12 12.48 14.68
C MET A 70 -6.94 11.46 15.45
N ASN A 71 -7.65 11.93 16.48
CA ASN A 71 -8.34 11.07 17.43
C ASN A 71 -7.36 10.04 18.04
N ARG A 72 -7.59 8.74 17.84
CA ARG A 72 -6.75 7.65 18.33
C ARG A 72 -5.82 7.07 17.27
N HIS A 73 -5.71 7.69 16.10
CA HIS A 73 -4.85 7.19 15.02
C HIS A 73 -3.67 8.14 14.81
N ALA A 74 -2.52 7.56 14.53
CA ALA A 74 -1.34 8.29 14.12
C ALA A 74 -0.95 7.88 12.71
N PHE A 75 -0.38 8.81 11.97
CA PHE A 75 0.07 8.55 10.61
C PHE A 75 1.29 9.41 10.28
N LYS A 76 2.22 8.81 9.54
CA LYS A 76 3.45 9.45 9.09
C LYS A 76 3.72 9.17 7.62
N TRP A 77 4.32 10.12 6.94
CA TRP A 77 4.72 9.98 5.55
C TRP A 77 5.94 10.82 5.24
N GLY A 78 6.73 10.33 4.29
CA GLY A 78 7.83 11.05 3.67
C GLY A 78 7.66 11.04 2.17
N MET A 79 8.14 12.08 1.51
CA MET A 79 8.17 12.21 0.06
C MET A 79 9.49 12.85 -0.37
N ASN A 80 10.03 12.40 -1.49
CA ASN A 80 11.17 13.01 -2.15
C ASN A 80 10.67 13.73 -3.40
N ALA A 81 10.87 15.03 -3.46
CA ALA A 81 10.58 15.82 -4.65
C ALA A 81 11.73 15.67 -5.67
N PRO A 82 11.43 15.57 -6.98
CA PRO A 82 12.40 15.87 -8.02
C PRO A 82 12.93 17.30 -7.87
N ASP A 83 14.18 17.53 -8.25
CA ASP A 83 14.87 18.81 -8.04
C ASP A 83 14.15 19.99 -8.72
N ASP A 84 13.53 19.74 -9.88
CA ASP A 84 12.75 20.71 -10.67
C ASP A 84 11.28 20.87 -10.22
N ARG A 85 10.82 20.06 -9.27
CA ARG A 85 9.41 20.01 -8.82
C ARG A 85 9.22 20.24 -7.33
N VAL A 86 10.25 20.71 -6.61
CA VAL A 86 10.16 21.02 -5.17
C VAL A 86 8.95 21.93 -4.83
N PRO A 87 8.69 23.04 -5.53
CA PRO A 87 7.54 23.90 -5.20
C PRO A 87 6.19 23.20 -5.31
N GLU A 88 6.04 22.31 -6.30
CA GLU A 88 4.82 21.53 -6.48
C GLU A 88 4.60 20.54 -5.32
N PHE A 89 5.65 19.87 -4.88
CA PHE A 89 5.57 18.93 -3.74
C PHE A 89 5.31 19.66 -2.41
N VAL A 90 5.82 20.89 -2.26
CA VAL A 90 5.48 21.76 -1.12
C VAL A 90 4.00 22.11 -1.11
N GLN A 91 3.41 22.45 -2.25
CA GLN A 91 1.98 22.70 -2.38
C GLN A 91 1.16 21.42 -2.11
N PHE A 92 1.61 20.28 -2.64
CA PHE A 92 0.96 18.99 -2.41
C PHE A 92 0.99 18.59 -0.93
N MET A 93 2.12 18.77 -0.24
CA MET A 93 2.25 18.53 1.20
C MET A 93 1.28 19.42 2.00
N ASN A 94 1.23 20.72 1.69
CA ASN A 94 0.27 21.65 2.31
C ASN A 94 -1.17 21.19 2.12
N LYS A 95 -1.55 20.79 0.90
CA LYS A 95 -2.90 20.26 0.63
C LYS A 95 -3.15 19.02 1.49
N LEU A 96 -2.27 18.03 1.42
CA LEU A 96 -2.42 16.76 2.12
C LEU A 96 -2.58 16.91 3.63
N ILE A 97 -1.75 17.73 4.28
CA ILE A 97 -1.82 18.02 5.72
C ILE A 97 -3.19 18.58 6.14
N ASN A 98 -3.78 19.41 5.29
CA ASN A 98 -5.02 20.14 5.58
C ASN A 98 -6.27 19.35 5.20
N THR A 99 -6.17 18.38 4.29
CA THR A 99 -7.34 17.70 3.73
C THR A 99 -7.51 16.25 4.16
N ILE A 100 -6.49 15.58 4.73
CA ILE A 100 -6.66 14.23 5.29
C ILE A 100 -7.81 14.24 6.31
N ALA A 101 -8.75 13.32 6.12
CA ALA A 101 -9.90 13.16 6.98
C ALA A 101 -9.91 11.78 7.66
N LEU A 102 -10.46 11.72 8.87
CA LEU A 102 -10.80 10.45 9.49
C LEU A 102 -11.97 9.81 8.74
N ARG A 103 -11.97 8.49 8.69
CA ARG A 103 -13.02 7.69 8.10
C ARG A 103 -13.33 6.51 9.01
N GLU A 104 -14.60 6.28 9.31
CA GLU A 104 -15.01 5.10 10.06
C GLU A 104 -14.76 3.82 9.25
N ASP A 105 -14.48 2.73 9.95
CA ASP A 105 -14.28 1.45 9.30
C ASP A 105 -15.55 1.03 8.53
N LEU A 106 -15.34 0.39 7.38
CA LEU A 106 -16.41 -0.09 6.48
C LEU A 106 -17.29 1.00 5.83
N THR A 107 -17.07 2.28 6.11
CA THR A 107 -17.74 3.37 5.39
C THR A 107 -17.04 3.66 4.05
N VAL A 108 -17.83 3.89 3.00
CA VAL A 108 -17.32 4.21 1.66
C VAL A 108 -17.55 5.70 1.38
N PRO A 109 -16.50 6.54 1.31
CA PRO A 109 -16.65 7.98 1.08
C PRO A 109 -17.23 8.27 -0.30
N SER A 110 -18.11 9.27 -0.42
CA SER A 110 -18.70 9.64 -1.71
C SER A 110 -17.80 10.51 -2.60
N GLY A 111 -16.73 11.10 -2.06
CA GLY A 111 -15.84 12.00 -2.81
C GLY A 111 -14.69 11.29 -3.54
N SER A 112 -14.03 12.00 -4.46
CA SER A 112 -12.78 11.59 -5.11
C SER A 112 -11.62 11.57 -4.11
N GLY A 113 -10.80 10.52 -4.16
CA GLY A 113 -9.66 10.36 -3.28
C GLY A 113 -9.34 8.92 -2.93
N LEU A 114 -8.33 8.73 -2.08
CA LEU A 114 -7.82 7.41 -1.72
C LEU A 114 -8.28 7.02 -0.30
N CYS A 115 -8.71 5.78 -0.14
CA CYS A 115 -9.04 5.23 1.18
C CYS A 115 -7.86 4.44 1.72
N MET A 116 -7.56 4.65 3.00
CA MET A 116 -6.73 3.76 3.80
C MET A 116 -7.53 3.31 5.03
N PRO A 117 -7.06 2.31 5.78
CA PRO A 117 -7.62 2.02 7.10
C PRO A 117 -7.74 3.31 7.91
N HIS A 118 -8.94 3.61 8.43
CA HIS A 118 -9.26 4.79 9.25
C HIS A 118 -9.11 6.17 8.61
N LEU A 119 -8.64 6.28 7.37
CA LEU A 119 -8.37 7.56 6.71
C LEU A 119 -9.01 7.65 5.32
N PHE A 120 -9.33 8.88 4.95
CA PHE A 120 -9.64 9.29 3.60
C PHE A 120 -8.71 10.44 3.20
N ILE A 121 -8.08 10.28 2.04
CA ILE A 121 -7.21 11.29 1.43
C ILE A 121 -7.96 11.87 0.24
N PRO A 122 -8.64 13.03 0.39
CA PRO A 122 -9.25 13.73 -0.73
C PRO A 122 -8.13 14.36 -1.57
N ILE A 123 -7.76 13.66 -2.63
CA ILE A 123 -6.83 14.15 -3.65
C ILE A 123 -7.54 14.17 -4.99
N ASP A 124 -7.46 15.32 -5.64
CA ASP A 124 -7.84 15.44 -7.04
C ASP A 124 -6.72 14.84 -7.88
N GLY A 125 -7.08 13.86 -8.71
CA GLY A 125 -6.15 13.24 -9.66
C GLY A 125 -4.95 12.55 -9.01
N PRO A 126 -5.10 11.34 -8.45
CA PRO A 126 -3.97 10.43 -8.27
C PRO A 126 -3.16 10.26 -9.57
N ASP A 127 -3.80 10.53 -10.72
CA ASP A 127 -3.21 10.71 -12.06
C ASP A 127 -1.96 11.60 -12.11
N ARG A 128 -1.89 12.67 -11.29
CA ARG A 128 -0.81 13.67 -11.36
C ARG A 128 0.43 13.28 -10.56
N TYR A 129 0.23 12.59 -9.44
CA TYR A 129 1.30 12.25 -8.50
C TYR A 129 1.67 10.77 -8.50
N GLY A 130 0.84 9.94 -9.15
CA GLY A 130 0.87 8.50 -8.99
C GLY A 130 0.46 8.07 -7.58
N HIS A 131 0.04 6.82 -7.44
CA HIS A 131 -0.19 6.20 -6.15
C HIS A 131 0.20 4.73 -6.16
N THR A 132 0.46 4.22 -4.96
CA THR A 132 0.56 2.80 -4.68
C THR A 132 0.06 2.62 -3.26
N ILE A 133 -1.08 1.93 -3.12
CA ILE A 133 -1.71 1.64 -1.83
C ILE A 133 -1.92 0.15 -1.75
N ALA A 134 -1.29 -0.47 -0.75
CA ALA A 134 -1.53 -1.86 -0.39
C ALA A 134 -2.24 -1.92 0.96
N THR A 135 -3.32 -2.69 1.05
CA THR A 135 -3.97 -2.98 2.34
C THR A 135 -4.10 -4.48 2.55
N THR A 136 -3.70 -4.93 3.73
CA THR A 136 -3.78 -6.34 4.15
C THR A 136 -4.85 -6.51 5.21
N TYR A 137 -5.72 -7.50 5.02
CA TYR A 137 -6.77 -7.90 5.94
C TYR A 137 -6.55 -9.34 6.39
N ARG A 138 -6.99 -9.65 7.62
CA ARG A 138 -7.09 -11.02 8.13
C ARG A 138 -8.52 -11.28 8.56
N LEU A 139 -9.07 -12.42 8.17
CA LEU A 139 -10.43 -12.77 8.53
C LEU A 139 -10.51 -13.17 10.01
N LYS A 140 -11.57 -12.74 10.70
CA LYS A 140 -11.77 -13.05 12.12
C LYS A 140 -12.05 -14.54 12.34
N SER A 141 -12.94 -15.12 11.54
CA SER A 141 -13.33 -16.54 11.64
C SER A 141 -12.36 -17.49 10.94
N HIS A 142 -11.47 -16.98 10.08
CA HIS A 142 -10.42 -17.74 9.41
C HIS A 142 -9.09 -16.99 9.56
N PRO A 143 -8.44 -17.08 10.74
CA PRO A 143 -7.19 -16.36 11.01
C PRO A 143 -6.00 -16.85 10.17
N ASP A 144 -6.14 -18.01 9.54
CA ASP A 144 -5.28 -18.54 8.49
C ASP A 144 -5.44 -17.82 7.14
N VAL A 145 -6.53 -17.08 6.91
CA VAL A 145 -6.76 -16.37 5.64
C VAL A 145 -6.31 -14.92 5.74
N THR A 146 -5.35 -14.56 4.90
CA THR A 146 -4.90 -13.19 4.66
C THR A 146 -5.31 -12.74 3.26
N VAL A 147 -5.90 -11.56 3.16
CA VAL A 147 -6.33 -10.93 1.91
C VAL A 147 -5.50 -9.67 1.71
N MET A 148 -4.98 -9.44 0.52
CA MET A 148 -4.26 -8.21 0.20
C MET A 148 -4.76 -7.64 -1.12
N LEU A 149 -4.95 -6.33 -1.17
CA LEU A 149 -5.25 -5.59 -2.38
C LEU A 149 -4.26 -4.44 -2.52
N GLU A 150 -3.53 -4.43 -3.63
CA GLU A 150 -2.73 -3.31 -4.11
C GLU A 150 -3.49 -2.59 -5.19
N ASP A 151 -3.54 -1.28 -5.07
CA ASP A 151 -3.97 -0.35 -6.11
C ASP A 151 -2.80 0.60 -6.41
N ALA A 152 -2.28 0.52 -7.63
CA ALA A 152 -1.16 1.32 -8.09
C ALA A 152 -1.50 2.01 -9.42
N SER A 153 -0.98 3.22 -9.62
CA SER A 153 -1.02 3.84 -10.94
C SER A 153 -0.22 2.99 -11.93
N ALA A 154 -0.82 2.73 -13.10
CA ALA A 154 -0.15 2.05 -14.18
C ALA A 154 1.06 2.88 -14.66
N LYS A 155 2.22 2.22 -14.80
CA LYS A 155 3.47 2.88 -15.20
C LYS A 155 3.82 2.52 -16.63
N ARG A 156 4.33 3.50 -17.39
CA ARG A 156 5.04 3.19 -18.63
C ARG A 156 6.38 2.52 -18.29
N PRO A 157 6.80 1.51 -19.06
CA PRO A 157 8.16 1.01 -18.98
C PRO A 157 9.14 2.16 -19.16
N LEU A 158 10.15 2.26 -18.30
CA LEU A 158 11.32 3.10 -18.58
C LEU A 158 12.10 2.50 -19.76
N GLU A 159 12.88 3.31 -20.48
CA GLU A 159 13.71 2.82 -21.61
C GLU A 159 14.67 1.69 -21.21
N SER A 160 15.11 1.69 -19.95
CA SER A 160 15.98 0.67 -19.37
C SER A 160 15.25 -0.61 -18.92
N GLN A 161 13.93 -0.64 -19.00
CA GLN A 161 13.11 -1.76 -18.54
C GLN A 161 12.62 -2.61 -19.71
N ASP A 162 12.75 -3.93 -19.55
CA ASP A 162 12.16 -4.90 -20.48
C ASP A 162 10.63 -4.92 -20.32
N PRO A 163 9.85 -4.51 -21.35
CA PRO A 163 8.40 -4.49 -21.27
C PRO A 163 7.77 -5.87 -21.00
N ALA A 164 8.43 -6.96 -21.39
CA ALA A 164 7.94 -8.32 -21.14
C ALA A 164 7.84 -8.62 -19.63
N LYS A 165 8.68 -7.96 -18.81
CA LYS A 165 8.69 -8.08 -17.33
C LYS A 165 7.58 -7.28 -16.65
N LEU A 166 6.85 -6.46 -17.39
CA LEU A 166 5.78 -5.62 -16.86
C LEU A 166 4.39 -6.19 -17.14
N THR A 167 4.32 -7.32 -17.85
CA THR A 167 3.05 -8.02 -18.11
C THR A 167 2.45 -8.62 -16.84
N ALA A 168 1.12 -8.69 -16.77
CA ALA A 168 0.42 -9.31 -15.64
C ALA A 168 0.81 -10.80 -15.45
N VAL A 169 1.08 -11.52 -16.55
CA VAL A 169 1.57 -12.91 -16.50
C VAL A 169 2.95 -13.00 -15.88
N TYR A 170 3.88 -12.10 -16.26
CA TYR A 170 5.21 -12.09 -15.65
C TYR A 170 5.13 -11.78 -14.15
N LYS A 171 4.37 -10.75 -13.76
CA LYS A 171 4.15 -10.38 -12.36
C LYS A 171 3.55 -11.54 -11.54
N SER A 172 2.57 -12.26 -12.09
CA SER A 172 2.00 -13.45 -11.46
C SER A 172 3.04 -14.56 -11.25
N ASN A 173 3.86 -14.86 -12.26
CA ASN A 173 4.94 -15.84 -12.11
C ASN A 173 6.02 -15.38 -11.12
N PHE A 174 6.38 -14.11 -11.15
CA PHE A 174 7.40 -13.52 -10.27
C PHE A 174 6.96 -13.61 -8.81
N PHE A 175 5.70 -13.24 -8.51
CA PHE A 175 5.12 -13.32 -7.17
C PHE A 175 5.31 -14.71 -6.55
N TRP A 176 4.92 -15.77 -7.24
CA TRP A 176 5.05 -17.13 -6.71
C TRP A 176 6.50 -17.63 -6.63
N THR A 177 7.39 -17.17 -7.50
CA THR A 177 8.78 -17.70 -7.59
C THR A 177 9.80 -16.92 -6.75
N GLN A 178 9.47 -15.69 -6.33
CA GLN A 178 10.39 -14.83 -5.58
C GLN A 178 9.93 -14.64 -4.14
N ASP A 179 8.65 -14.35 -3.94
CA ASP A 179 8.15 -13.94 -2.62
C ASP A 179 7.85 -15.15 -1.71
N TYR A 180 7.71 -16.35 -2.30
CA TYR A 180 7.36 -17.59 -1.60
C TYR A 180 8.47 -18.66 -1.64
N ARG A 181 9.73 -18.25 -1.86
CA ARG A 181 10.91 -19.13 -1.86
C ARG A 181 11.15 -19.88 -0.54
N SER A 182 10.48 -19.48 0.53
CA SER A 182 10.56 -20.14 1.83
C SER A 182 9.80 -21.47 1.88
N TYR A 183 8.93 -21.75 0.92
CA TYR A 183 8.23 -23.02 0.77
C TYR A 183 9.14 -24.09 0.14
N ASP A 184 8.86 -25.36 0.43
CA ASP A 184 9.57 -26.51 -0.14
C ASP A 184 9.21 -26.68 -1.61
N SER A 185 7.92 -26.57 -1.94
CA SER A 185 7.44 -26.60 -3.31
C SER A 185 6.16 -25.78 -3.50
N ILE A 186 5.97 -25.29 -4.73
CA ILE A 186 4.78 -24.55 -5.15
C ILE A 186 4.28 -25.21 -6.44
N LYS A 187 3.01 -25.66 -6.41
CA LYS A 187 2.36 -26.31 -7.53
C LYS A 187 1.24 -25.44 -8.05
N ASN A 188 1.29 -25.11 -9.34
CA ASN A 188 0.18 -24.47 -10.02
C ASN A 188 -1.00 -25.45 -10.16
N LEU A 189 -2.20 -24.99 -9.81
CA LEU A 189 -3.42 -25.79 -9.82
C LEU A 189 -4.27 -25.60 -11.08
N LEU A 190 -3.89 -24.67 -11.96
CA LEU A 190 -4.51 -24.47 -13.26
C LEU A 190 -3.79 -25.37 -14.29
N THR A 191 -4.46 -26.46 -14.68
CA THR A 191 -3.85 -27.62 -15.35
C THR A 191 -3.56 -27.41 -16.84
N LEU A 192 -4.37 -26.64 -17.57
CA LEU A 192 -4.22 -26.42 -19.02
C LEU A 192 -3.39 -25.18 -19.35
N ARG A 193 -3.59 -24.11 -18.58
CA ARG A 193 -2.87 -22.85 -18.68
C ARG A 193 -2.49 -22.50 -17.25
N ARG A 194 -1.21 -22.22 -16.99
CA ARG A 194 -0.74 -21.80 -15.65
C ARG A 194 -1.46 -20.55 -15.13
N HIS A 195 -2.23 -19.88 -15.98
CA HIS A 195 -3.05 -18.71 -15.68
C HIS A 195 -4.36 -18.75 -16.45
N ASN A 196 -5.40 -18.15 -15.88
CA ASN A 196 -6.63 -17.80 -16.59
C ASN A 196 -6.70 -16.29 -16.81
N THR A 197 -7.41 -15.87 -17.86
CA THR A 197 -7.83 -14.47 -18.01
C THR A 197 -9.24 -14.32 -17.46
N ILE A 198 -9.45 -13.40 -16.54
CA ILE A 198 -10.75 -13.14 -15.90
C ILE A 198 -11.10 -11.65 -15.98
N ASP A 199 -12.37 -11.32 -15.73
CA ASP A 199 -12.79 -9.94 -15.44
C ASP A 199 -12.56 -9.65 -13.96
N PHE A 200 -11.87 -8.55 -13.66
CA PHE A 200 -11.53 -8.13 -12.31
C PHE A 200 -11.52 -6.60 -12.21
N ALA A 201 -12.33 -6.05 -11.31
CA ALA A 201 -12.46 -4.61 -11.09
C ALA A 201 -12.75 -3.77 -12.36
N GLY A 202 -13.46 -4.34 -13.34
CA GLY A 202 -13.80 -3.67 -14.60
C GLY A 202 -12.73 -3.76 -15.70
N GLN A 203 -11.69 -4.56 -15.51
CA GLN A 203 -10.64 -4.79 -16.51
C GLN A 203 -10.21 -6.26 -16.56
N LYS A 204 -9.41 -6.64 -17.57
CA LYS A 204 -8.89 -8.01 -17.68
C LYS A 204 -7.74 -8.23 -16.69
N GLY A 205 -7.87 -9.29 -15.90
CA GLY A 205 -6.86 -9.76 -14.94
C GLY A 205 -6.34 -11.15 -15.29
N VAL A 206 -5.15 -11.45 -14.79
CA VAL A 206 -4.51 -12.76 -14.85
C VAL A 206 -4.70 -13.45 -13.50
N GLU A 207 -5.51 -14.51 -13.48
CA GLU A 207 -5.74 -15.36 -12.30
C GLU A 207 -4.68 -16.46 -12.25
N SER A 208 -4.14 -16.73 -11.06
CA SER A 208 -3.39 -17.95 -10.76
C SER A 208 -3.80 -18.55 -9.40
N MET A 209 -3.70 -19.88 -9.34
CA MET A 209 -4.03 -20.67 -8.16
C MET A 209 -2.89 -21.64 -7.88
N VAL A 210 -2.43 -21.70 -6.64
CA VAL A 210 -1.33 -22.58 -6.24
C VAL A 210 -1.64 -23.34 -4.96
N SER A 211 -1.06 -24.53 -4.82
CA SER A 211 -0.80 -25.12 -3.51
C SER A 211 0.68 -25.02 -3.19
N MET A 212 0.98 -24.86 -1.90
CA MET A 212 2.32 -24.61 -1.41
C MET A 212 2.62 -25.58 -0.27
N ILE A 213 3.67 -26.37 -0.40
CA ILE A 213 4.10 -27.31 0.64
C ILE A 213 5.22 -26.65 1.44
N ARG A 214 5.08 -26.63 2.77
CA ARG A 214 6.12 -26.08 3.66
C ARG A 214 7.32 -27.00 3.75
N LYS A 215 8.41 -26.48 4.32
CA LYS A 215 9.65 -27.24 4.60
C LYS A 215 9.47 -28.43 5.56
N ASP A 216 8.40 -28.44 6.36
CA ASP A 216 8.03 -29.62 7.15
C ASP A 216 7.42 -30.75 6.30
N LYS A 217 7.18 -30.52 5.01
CA LYS A 217 6.65 -31.45 4.00
C LYS A 217 5.27 -32.04 4.30
N VAL A 218 4.62 -31.56 5.36
CA VAL A 218 3.32 -32.04 5.82
C VAL A 218 2.28 -30.92 5.72
N THR A 219 2.66 -29.69 6.05
CA THR A 219 1.74 -28.55 6.00
C THR A 219 1.60 -28.07 4.56
N GLU A 220 0.38 -28.20 4.03
CA GLU A 220 -0.03 -27.60 2.76
C GLU A 220 -0.78 -26.29 3.01
N ASP A 221 -0.43 -25.26 2.25
CA ASP A 221 -1.10 -23.96 2.17
C ASP A 221 -1.62 -23.71 0.74
N TYR A 222 -2.49 -22.71 0.60
CA TYR A 222 -3.10 -22.35 -0.68
C TYR A 222 -2.93 -20.86 -0.97
N GLY A 223 -2.77 -20.55 -2.26
CA GLY A 223 -2.61 -19.19 -2.75
C GLY A 223 -3.52 -18.92 -3.94
N TYR A 224 -4.19 -17.78 -3.91
CA TYR A 224 -4.99 -17.23 -4.99
C TYR A 224 -4.46 -15.85 -5.34
N LEU A 225 -4.26 -15.55 -6.62
CA LEU A 225 -3.74 -14.27 -7.08
C LEU A 225 -4.49 -13.81 -8.33
N VAL A 226 -4.77 -12.51 -8.41
CA VAL A 226 -5.22 -11.81 -9.61
C VAL A 226 -4.34 -10.59 -9.81
N VAL A 227 -3.76 -10.46 -10.99
CA VAL A 227 -2.95 -9.29 -11.36
C VAL A 227 -3.53 -8.64 -12.60
N THR A 228 -3.67 -7.31 -12.61
CA THR A 228 -3.96 -6.55 -13.82
C THR A 228 -2.70 -5.82 -14.27
N GLN A 229 -2.58 -5.57 -15.57
CA GLN A 229 -1.44 -4.83 -16.10
C GLN A 229 -1.60 -3.32 -15.91
N GLY A 230 -2.84 -2.84 -15.84
CA GLY A 230 -3.17 -1.42 -15.92
C GLY A 230 -2.92 -0.82 -17.31
N ASP A 231 -3.33 0.42 -17.48
CA ASP A 231 -3.16 1.19 -18.71
C ASP A 231 -2.72 2.63 -18.35
N PRO A 232 -1.45 3.00 -18.63
CA PRO A 232 -0.92 4.31 -18.26
C PRO A 232 -1.58 5.47 -19.00
N ASP A 233 -2.26 5.21 -20.13
CA ASP A 233 -2.99 6.20 -20.90
C ASP A 233 -4.41 6.43 -20.34
N ALA A 234 -5.00 5.40 -19.72
CA ALA A 234 -6.29 5.48 -19.04
C ALA A 234 -6.20 5.94 -17.57
N ARG A 235 -4.98 6.27 -17.10
CA ARG A 235 -4.72 6.79 -15.75
C ARG A 235 -5.39 5.93 -14.67
N ASN A 236 -6.16 6.52 -13.75
CA ASN A 236 -6.87 5.77 -12.69
C ASN A 236 -8.12 5.00 -13.16
N ASP A 237 -8.50 5.07 -14.44
CA ASP A 237 -9.62 4.28 -14.94
C ASP A 237 -9.25 2.81 -15.11
N LYS A 238 -7.96 2.53 -15.32
CA LYS A 238 -7.39 1.19 -15.41
C LYS A 238 -6.07 1.13 -14.63
N PRO A 239 -6.13 1.15 -13.29
CA PRO A 239 -4.94 1.04 -12.47
C PRO A 239 -4.30 -0.35 -12.62
N GLU A 240 -3.05 -0.44 -12.19
CA GLU A 240 -2.42 -1.72 -11.93
C GLU A 240 -2.90 -2.24 -10.57
N LEU A 241 -3.46 -3.45 -10.55
CA LEU A 241 -3.98 -4.08 -9.35
C LEU A 241 -3.26 -5.40 -9.09
N MET A 242 -2.89 -5.63 -7.84
CA MET A 242 -2.45 -6.94 -7.34
C MET A 242 -3.35 -7.35 -6.18
N PHE A 243 -4.16 -8.39 -6.40
CA PHE A 243 -5.02 -8.96 -5.38
C PHE A 243 -4.59 -10.38 -5.07
N TYR A 244 -4.34 -10.70 -3.81
CA TYR A 244 -4.10 -12.07 -3.42
C TYR A 244 -4.81 -12.46 -2.15
N VAL A 245 -5.08 -13.76 -2.04
CA VAL A 245 -5.53 -14.43 -0.82
C VAL A 245 -4.56 -15.55 -0.55
N ILE A 246 -4.06 -15.60 0.69
CA ILE A 246 -3.10 -16.62 1.15
C ILE A 246 -3.67 -17.28 2.37
N ARG A 247 -3.66 -18.62 2.36
CA ARG A 247 -3.88 -19.43 3.54
C ARG A 247 -2.53 -19.71 4.20
N ASP A 248 -2.45 -19.48 5.50
CA ASP A 248 -1.36 -19.89 6.39
C ASP A 248 -1.96 -20.74 7.52
N ALA A 249 -1.98 -22.06 7.30
CA ALA A 249 -2.59 -23.05 8.19
C ALA A 249 -2.13 -22.91 9.65
N LYS A 250 -0.86 -22.57 9.86
CA LYS A 250 -0.26 -22.44 11.21
C LYS A 250 -0.91 -21.32 12.02
N ASN A 251 -1.50 -20.31 11.38
CA ASN A 251 -2.20 -19.23 12.10
C ASN A 251 -3.54 -19.68 12.69
N ALA A 252 -4.23 -20.62 12.05
CA ALA A 252 -5.42 -21.25 12.63
C ALA A 252 -5.04 -22.24 13.75
N GLU A 253 -4.04 -23.09 13.51
CA GLU A 253 -3.56 -24.07 14.49
C GLU A 253 -3.11 -23.43 15.81
N LYS A 254 -2.36 -22.32 15.74
CA LYS A 254 -1.94 -21.54 16.93
C LYS A 254 -3.11 -21.01 17.76
N ARG A 255 -4.30 -20.93 17.18
CA ARG A 255 -5.53 -20.48 17.83
C ARG A 255 -6.48 -21.64 18.18
N GLY A 256 -6.02 -22.89 18.03
CA GLY A 256 -6.84 -24.09 18.26
C GLY A 256 -7.95 -24.27 17.23
N MET A 257 -7.83 -23.65 16.06
CA MET A 257 -8.83 -23.70 14.99
C MET A 257 -8.37 -24.63 13.87
N LYS A 258 -9.31 -25.33 13.25
CA LYS A 258 -9.03 -26.10 12.02
C LYS A 258 -8.83 -25.13 10.84
N PRO A 259 -7.74 -25.24 10.07
CA PRO A 259 -7.55 -24.44 8.86
C PRO A 259 -8.69 -24.63 7.85
N ILE A 260 -8.99 -23.59 7.08
CA ILE A 260 -9.99 -23.64 6.01
C ILE A 260 -9.61 -24.69 4.96
N GLY A 261 -10.61 -25.43 4.46
CA GLY A 261 -10.39 -26.43 3.42
C GLY A 261 -10.06 -25.81 2.06
N LYS A 262 -9.46 -26.60 1.17
CA LYS A 262 -9.06 -26.17 -0.18
C LYS A 262 -10.19 -25.54 -0.99
N ASP A 263 -11.30 -26.25 -1.14
CA ASP A 263 -12.40 -25.82 -2.01
C ASP A 263 -13.10 -24.59 -1.43
N GLU A 264 -13.26 -24.56 -0.11
CA GLU A 264 -13.82 -23.43 0.62
C GLU A 264 -12.93 -22.18 0.51
N PHE A 265 -11.61 -22.35 0.63
CA PHE A 265 -10.63 -21.29 0.44
C PHE A 265 -10.73 -20.65 -0.95
N PHE A 266 -10.73 -21.46 -2.01
CA PHE A 266 -10.77 -20.93 -3.37
C PHE A 266 -12.12 -20.33 -3.73
N LYS A 267 -13.22 -20.89 -3.20
CA LYS A 267 -14.54 -20.28 -3.31
C LYS A 267 -14.55 -18.89 -2.68
N LEU A 268 -14.11 -18.78 -1.42
CA LEU A 268 -14.01 -17.52 -0.68
C LEU A 268 -13.11 -16.50 -1.40
N ALA A 269 -11.93 -16.92 -1.86
CA ALA A 269 -10.99 -16.04 -2.53
C ALA A 269 -11.57 -15.42 -3.82
N ARG A 270 -12.28 -16.23 -4.61
CA ARG A 270 -12.98 -15.77 -5.82
C ARG A 270 -14.18 -14.88 -5.51
N GLU A 271 -14.95 -15.18 -4.48
CA GLU A 271 -16.07 -14.34 -4.04
C GLU A 271 -15.58 -12.95 -3.62
N ILE A 272 -14.47 -12.86 -2.86
CA ILE A 272 -13.85 -11.59 -2.51
C ILE A 272 -13.35 -10.89 -3.78
N ALA A 273 -12.64 -11.58 -4.66
CA ALA A 273 -12.13 -10.99 -5.92
C ALA A 273 -13.26 -10.39 -6.79
N ALA A 274 -14.37 -11.12 -6.92
CA ALA A 274 -15.54 -10.68 -7.68
C ALA A 274 -16.25 -9.46 -7.07
N SER A 275 -16.09 -9.23 -5.76
CA SER A 275 -16.63 -8.05 -5.08
C SER A 275 -15.81 -6.77 -5.29
N VAL A 276 -14.55 -6.91 -5.76
CA VAL A 276 -13.66 -5.76 -5.99
C VAL A 276 -14.14 -4.98 -7.20
N LYS A 277 -14.44 -3.70 -6.97
CA LYS A 277 -14.85 -2.75 -7.99
C LYS A 277 -14.34 -1.36 -7.66
N ARG A 278 -14.20 -0.53 -8.70
CA ARG A 278 -13.93 0.89 -8.51
C ARG A 278 -15.08 1.54 -7.76
N ARG A 279 -14.74 2.47 -6.85
CA ARG A 279 -15.74 3.28 -6.17
C ARG A 279 -16.43 4.19 -7.17
N THR A 280 -17.76 4.12 -7.23
CA THR A 280 -18.57 5.10 -7.96
C THR A 280 -18.51 6.42 -7.19
N VAL A 281 -18.04 7.46 -7.86
CA VAL A 281 -18.04 8.84 -7.36
C VAL A 281 -19.06 9.60 -8.21
N PRO A 282 -19.97 10.40 -7.61
CA PRO A 282 -20.92 11.24 -8.35
C PRO A 282 -20.23 12.24 -9.29
#